data_AF-A0A9D5BS68-F1
#
_entry.id   AF-A0A9D5BS68-F1
#
_cell.length_a   1.000
_cell.length_b   1.000
_cell.length_c   1.000
_cell.angle_alpha   90.00
_cell.angle_beta   90.00
_cell.angle_gamma   90.00
#
_symmetry.space_group_name_H-M   'P 1'
#
loop_
_entity.id
_entity.type
_entity.pdbx_description
1 polymer ?
#
loop_
_entity_poly.entity_id
_entity_poly.type
_entity_poly.pdbx_seq_one_letter_code
_entity_poly.pdbx_strand_id
1 'polypeptide(L)'
;TKEGLWLFDYSPVVGETLPDLTQYKISIMDFVHAFLSVLLFFAVALSDKNVLTCYYPKPGDETKEVLDIVPLGIGTLCSLLFIVFPTTRHGIGYPLIPAPK
;
A
#
# COMPACT_ATOMS: atom_id res chain seq x y z
N THR A 1 -11.10 8.99 5.37
CA THR A 1 -12.14 9.50 4.43
C THR A 1 -11.67 10.82 3.81
N LYS A 2 -12.45 11.47 2.93
CA LYS A 2 -12.06 12.77 2.37
C LYS A 2 -11.91 13.86 3.45
N GLU A 3 -12.69 13.74 4.53
CA GLU A 3 -12.70 14.68 5.66
C GLU A 3 -11.78 14.26 6.81
N GLY A 4 -11.13 13.10 6.74
CA GLY A 4 -10.32 12.55 7.85
C GLY A 4 -10.83 11.22 8.39
N LEU A 5 -10.42 10.88 9.61
CA LEU A 5 -10.87 9.68 10.33
C LEU A 5 -12.14 9.98 11.14
N TRP A 6 -13.01 8.98 11.30
CA TRP A 6 -14.18 9.05 12.16
C TRP A 6 -13.93 8.27 13.45
N LEU A 7 -14.19 8.89 14.60
CA LEU A 7 -14.14 8.22 15.90
C LEU A 7 -15.55 7.79 16.28
N PHE A 8 -15.71 6.52 16.66
CA PHE A 8 -16.92 5.98 17.26
C PHE A 8 -16.74 5.94 18.77
N ASP A 9 -17.76 6.36 19.53
CA ASP A 9 -17.74 6.37 21.00
C ASP A 9 -16.58 7.14 21.65
N TYR A 10 -16.15 8.26 21.03
CA TYR A 10 -15.19 9.16 21.67
C TYR A 10 -15.86 9.93 22.82
N SER A 11 -15.52 9.55 24.05
CA SER A 11 -15.87 10.31 25.25
C SER A 11 -14.74 11.29 25.55
N PRO A 12 -14.86 12.59 25.21
CA PRO A 12 -13.85 13.57 25.60
C PRO A 12 -13.72 13.59 27.12
N VAL A 13 -12.48 13.67 27.61
CA VAL A 13 -12.25 14.03 29.02
C VAL A 13 -12.81 15.44 29.22
N VAL A 14 -13.50 15.67 30.34
CA VAL A 14 -14.18 16.95 30.62
C VAL A 14 -13.21 18.13 30.43
N GLY A 15 -13.47 18.96 29.41
CA GLY A 15 -12.66 20.13 29.07
C GLY A 15 -11.81 20.00 27.80
N GLU A 16 -11.69 18.81 27.20
CA GLU A 16 -10.94 18.63 25.95
C GLU A 16 -11.83 18.72 24.70
N THR A 17 -11.28 19.35 23.65
CA THR A 17 -11.92 19.48 22.34
C THR A 17 -11.52 18.30 21.46
N LEU A 18 -12.37 17.90 20.50
CA LEU A 18 -12.07 16.84 19.54
C LEU A 18 -10.70 17.07 18.88
N PRO A 19 -9.82 16.04 18.81
CA PRO A 19 -8.54 16.17 18.14
C PRO A 19 -8.74 16.44 16.65
N ASP A 20 -7.82 17.19 16.03
CA ASP A 20 -7.86 17.42 14.58
C ASP A 20 -7.50 16.14 13.82
N LEU A 21 -8.52 15.56 13.16
CA LEU A 21 -8.41 14.33 12.38
C LEU A 21 -8.24 14.58 10.87
N THR A 22 -8.19 15.84 10.41
CA THR A 22 -8.04 16.16 8.99
C THR A 22 -6.69 15.71 8.43
N GLN A 23 -5.67 15.61 9.27
CA GLN A 23 -4.38 15.00 8.94
C GLN A 23 -4.50 13.52 8.52
N TYR A 24 -5.57 12.83 8.94
CA TYR A 24 -5.85 11.44 8.57
C TYR A 24 -6.70 11.32 7.29
N LYS A 25 -6.92 12.41 6.55
CA LYS A 25 -7.63 12.35 5.25
C LYS A 25 -6.85 11.53 4.23
N ILE A 26 -7.56 10.98 3.24
CA ILE A 26 -6.92 10.28 2.12
C ILE A 26 -6.16 11.29 1.27
N SER A 27 -4.90 10.98 0.95
CA SER A 27 -4.03 11.77 0.08
C SER A 27 -3.86 11.09 -1.28
N ILE A 28 -3.46 11.86 -2.30
CA ILE A 28 -3.05 11.33 -3.61
C ILE A 28 -1.94 10.28 -3.45
N MET A 29 -1.04 10.50 -2.48
CA MET A 29 0.04 9.57 -2.17
C MET A 29 -0.46 8.20 -1.70
N ASP A 30 -1.62 8.13 -1.03
CA ASP A 30 -2.21 6.84 -0.65
C ASP A 30 -2.59 6.03 -1.91
N PHE A 31 -3.08 6.70 -2.97
CA PHE A 31 -3.40 6.05 -4.24
C PHE A 31 -2.15 5.59 -4.99
N VAL A 32 -1.07 6.39 -4.97
CA VAL A 32 0.22 5.98 -5.55
C VAL A 32 0.72 4.71 -4.87
N HIS A 33 0.76 4.68 -3.54
CA HIS A 33 1.19 3.49 -2.79
C HIS A 33 0.28 2.28 -3.04
N ALA A 34 -1.04 2.49 -3.10
CA ALA A 34 -1.99 1.42 -3.39
C ALA A 34 -1.75 0.82 -4.78
N PHE A 35 -1.58 1.65 -5.80
CA PHE A 35 -1.28 1.21 -7.16
C PHE A 35 0.06 0.46 -7.24
N LEU A 36 1.12 1.01 -6.64
CA LEU A 36 2.43 0.35 -6.59
C LEU A 36 2.36 -0.99 -5.85
N SER A 37 1.55 -1.10 -4.80
CA SER A 37 1.35 -2.36 -4.07
C SER A 37 0.65 -3.42 -4.92
N VAL A 38 -0.35 -3.02 -5.72
CA VAL A 38 -1.01 -3.92 -6.68
C VAL A 38 -0.02 -4.37 -7.76
N LEU A 39 0.77 -3.47 -8.34
CA LEU A 39 1.80 -3.83 -9.31
C LEU A 39 2.83 -4.79 -8.72
N LEU A 40 3.29 -4.54 -7.50
CA LEU A 40 4.24 -5.41 -6.80
C LEU A 40 3.63 -6.79 -6.56
N PHE A 41 2.36 -6.87 -6.14
CA PHE A 41 1.65 -8.14 -5.98
C PHE A 41 1.57 -8.91 -7.30
N PHE A 42 1.22 -8.25 -8.41
CA PHE A 42 1.21 -8.88 -9.73
C PHE A 42 2.60 -9.37 -10.14
N ALA A 43 3.65 -8.59 -9.93
CA ALA A 43 5.02 -9.01 -10.22
C ALA A 43 5.40 -10.26 -9.44
N VAL A 44 5.08 -10.31 -8.14
CA VAL A 44 5.33 -11.49 -7.28
C VAL A 44 4.52 -12.69 -7.74
N ALA A 45 3.23 -12.51 -8.04
CA ALA A 45 2.36 -13.58 -8.53
C ALA A 45 2.85 -14.15 -9.87
N LEU A 46 3.27 -13.29 -10.80
CA LEU A 46 3.86 -13.71 -12.08
C LEU A 46 5.27 -14.27 -11.95
N SER A 47 5.93 -14.13 -10.80
CA SER A 47 7.20 -14.81 -10.53
C SER A 47 7.00 -16.24 -10.03
N ASP A 48 5.77 -16.61 -9.63
CA ASP A 48 5.46 -17.94 -9.12
C ASP A 48 5.27 -18.94 -10.27
N LYS A 49 6.00 -20.06 -10.21
CA LYS A 49 5.97 -21.09 -11.25
C LYS A 49 4.60 -21.76 -11.40
N ASN A 50 3.85 -21.92 -10.31
CA ASN A 50 2.53 -22.56 -10.36
C ASN A 50 1.54 -21.60 -11.05
N VAL A 51 1.57 -20.31 -10.69
CA VAL A 51 0.77 -19.28 -11.35
C VAL A 51 1.11 -19.21 -12.85
N LEU A 52 2.40 -19.15 -13.19
CA LEU A 52 2.84 -19.12 -14.58
C LEU A 52 2.41 -20.37 -15.35
N THR A 53 2.53 -21.57 -14.77
CA THR A 53 2.13 -22.82 -15.43
C THR A 53 0.61 -22.88 -15.66
N CYS A 54 -0.19 -22.31 -14.75
CA CYS A 54 -1.65 -22.25 -14.89
C CYS A 54 -2.10 -21.27 -15.98
N TYR A 55 -1.51 -20.07 -16.04
CA TYR A 55 -1.91 -19.02 -17.01
C TYR A 55 -1.20 -19.15 -18.36
N TYR A 56 0.03 -19.64 -18.37
CA TYR A 56 0.88 -19.82 -19.54
C TYR A 56 1.45 -21.25 -19.56
N PRO A 57 0.61 -22.30 -19.79
CA PRO A 57 1.06 -23.69 -19.75
C PRO A 57 2.03 -24.06 -20.88
N LYS A 58 2.01 -23.33 -22.00
CA LYS A 58 2.94 -23.44 -23.14
C LYS A 58 3.26 -22.03 -23.65
N PRO A 59 4.09 -21.25 -22.94
CA PRO A 59 4.49 -19.93 -23.41
C PRO A 59 5.40 -20.08 -24.63
N GLY A 60 5.25 -19.21 -25.62
CA GLY A 60 6.28 -19.05 -26.65
C GLY A 60 7.55 -18.44 -26.06
N ASP A 61 8.67 -18.55 -26.78
CA ASP A 61 9.98 -18.07 -26.30
C ASP A 61 9.95 -16.58 -25.92
N GLU A 62 9.33 -15.74 -26.75
CA GLU A 62 9.14 -14.30 -26.49
C GLU A 62 8.35 -14.04 -25.20
N THR A 63 7.28 -14.79 -24.96
CA THR A 63 6.46 -14.63 -23.74
C THR A 63 7.25 -15.05 -22.51
N LYS A 64 8.06 -16.11 -22.63
CA LYS A 64 8.89 -16.59 -21.54
C LYS A 64 9.94 -15.55 -21.15
N GLU A 65 10.61 -14.93 -22.13
CA GLU A 65 11.58 -13.87 -21.87
C GLU A 65 10.94 -12.67 -21.16
N VAL A 66 9.77 -12.23 -21.63
CA VAL A 66 9.02 -11.15 -20.99
C VAL A 66 8.64 -11.50 -19.55
N LEU A 67 8.13 -12.72 -19.30
CA LEU A 67 7.73 -13.16 -17.97
C LEU A 67 8.92 -13.28 -16.99
N ASP A 68 10.12 -13.57 -17.50
CA ASP A 68 11.33 -13.65 -16.69
C ASP A 68 11.88 -12.25 -16.33
N ILE A 69 11.76 -11.26 -17.22
CA ILE A 69 12.33 -9.90 -17.02
C ILE A 69 11.34 -8.92 -16.35
N VAL A 70 10.04 -9.02 -16.66
CA VAL A 70 9.03 -8.05 -16.18
C VAL A 70 8.98 -7.93 -14.65
N PRO A 71 8.97 -9.02 -13.86
CA PRO A 71 8.93 -8.92 -12.40
C PRO A 71 10.13 -8.18 -11.81
N LEU A 72 11.32 -8.37 -12.38
CA LEU A 72 12.53 -7.65 -11.99
C LEU A 72 12.41 -6.15 -12.28
N GLY A 73 11.90 -5.79 -13.46
CA GLY A 73 11.65 -4.40 -13.85
C GLY A 73 10.63 -3.70 -12.94
N ILE A 74 9.52 -4.37 -12.62
CA ILE A 74 8.51 -3.83 -11.71
C ILE A 74 9.08 -3.69 -10.30
N GLY A 75 9.78 -4.71 -9.80
CA GLY A 75 10.38 -4.68 -8.46
C GLY A 75 11.37 -3.54 -8.28
N THR A 76 12.24 -3.31 -9.27
CA THR A 76 13.21 -2.19 -9.25
C THR A 76 12.52 -0.83 -9.30
N LEU A 77 11.56 -0.64 -10.21
CA LEU A 77 10.79 0.60 -10.34
C LEU A 77 10.00 0.91 -9.05
N CYS A 78 9.24 -0.06 -8.53
CA CYS A 78 8.47 0.11 -7.31
C CYS A 78 9.38 0.44 -6.12
N SER A 79 10.54 -0.21 -6.00
CA SER A 79 11.51 0.07 -4.93
C SER A 79 11.96 1.54 -4.94
N LEU A 80 12.30 2.07 -6.13
CA LEU A 80 12.68 3.48 -6.27
C LEU A 80 11.51 4.42 -5.92
N LEU A 81 10.30 4.11 -6.38
CA LEU A 81 9.14 4.96 -6.13
C LEU A 81 8.73 4.98 -4.65
N PHE A 82 8.83 3.85 -3.94
CA PHE A 82 8.57 3.84 -2.48
C PHE A 82 9.62 4.63 -1.69
N ILE A 83 10.86 4.73 -2.17
CA ILE A 83 11.89 5.59 -1.56
C ILE A 83 11.58 7.06 -1.81
N VAL A 84 11.22 7.43 -3.04
CA VAL A 84 10.95 8.82 -3.43
C VAL A 84 9.64 9.35 -2.83
N PHE A 85 8.65 8.48 -2.69
CA PHE A 85 7.35 8.80 -2.11
C PHE A 85 7.17 8.02 -0.80
N PRO A 86 7.78 8.43 0.32
CA PRO A 86 7.60 7.74 1.59
C PRO A 86 6.21 8.02 2.18
N THR A 87 5.60 7.02 2.81
CA THR A 87 4.37 7.19 3.59
C THR A 87 4.66 7.51 5.05
N THR A 88 3.90 8.43 5.63
CA THR A 88 3.91 8.72 7.08
C THR A 88 2.76 8.04 7.82
N ARG A 89 2.01 7.18 7.12
CA ARG A 89 0.85 6.48 7.67
C ARG A 89 1.31 5.32 8.53
N HIS A 90 0.78 5.26 9.75
CA HIS A 90 1.04 4.19 10.69
C HIS A 90 0.08 3.02 10.46
N GLY A 91 0.52 1.81 10.82
CA GLY A 91 -0.29 0.61 10.78
C GLY A 91 -1.28 0.51 11.94
N ILE A 92 -2.05 -0.58 11.95
CA ILE A 92 -2.97 -0.92 13.03
C ILE A 92 -2.18 -1.11 14.33
N GLY A 93 -2.66 -0.51 15.42
CA GLY A 93 -2.02 -0.58 16.74
C GLY A 93 -1.22 0.67 17.13
N TYR A 94 -1.09 1.66 16.24
CA TYR A 94 -0.51 2.95 16.59
C TYR A 94 -1.57 3.86 17.27
N PRO A 95 -1.32 4.35 18.50
CA PRO A 95 -2.30 5.17 19.21
C PRO A 95 -2.47 6.54 18.53
N LEU A 96 -3.73 6.95 18.36
CA LEU A 96 -4.08 8.27 17.82
C LEU A 96 -4.01 9.37 18.88
N ILE A 97 -4.05 8.97 20.16
CA ILE A 97 -4.10 9.85 21.32
C ILE A 97 -3.10 9.30 22.34
N PRO A 98 -2.32 10.14 23.03
CA PRO A 98 -1.45 9.69 24.12
C PRO A 98 -2.25 8.93 25.18
N ALA A 99 -1.66 7.89 25.78
CA ALA A 99 -2.27 7.19 26.90
C ALA A 99 -2.49 8.17 28.08
N PRO A 100 -3.63 8.11 28.79
CA PRO A 100 -3.81 8.90 30.00
C PRO A 100 -2.74 8.52 31.02
N LYS A 101 -2.14 9.53 31.64
CA LYS A 101 -1.09 9.38 32.64
C LYS A 101 -1.67 9.00 34.01
#